data_AF-A0A1V3WZT7-F1
#
_entry.id   AF-A0A1V3WZT7-F1
#
_cell.length_a   1.000
_cell.length_b   1.000
_cell.length_c   1.000
_cell.angle_alpha   90.00
_cell.angle_beta   90.00
_cell.angle_gamma   90.00
#
_symmetry.space_group_name_H-M   'P 1'
#
loop_
_entity.id
_entity.type
_entity.pdbx_description
1 polymer ?
#
loop_
_entity_poly.entity_id
_entity_poly.type
_entity_poly.pdbx_seq_one_letter_code
_entity_poly.pdbx_strand_id
1 'polypeptide(L)'
;MTSEAAERQLAALGYEGPQTALKHMSALVNQSGRRGRVQSVLLPRLLDWLSYAPDPDRGLLAYRRLSEALATQSWYLATLRDKPTVGKRLMHVLGTSAYVPDLLMRAPEVIQNYTDSPAGPKLLETEPAAVARALIASAGRYADPVRAIAAARTLRRRELARVGSADLLGMLEVTDVCRALTSVWVAVLQSALDVTIRANLSEEGHAPAAIAVIGMGRLGGSELGYGSDADVMFVCEPASGFSDAQAVKWSTSVAEQVRAQLGTPSVDPPLEVDTNLRPEGRNGPLVRTLASYEAYYAQWAQPWEIQALLRAHSVAGSAELGRRFLLMADRTRYPPDGVSAEAVREIRRIKVRIESERLPRGADPNTHTKLGRGGLTDIEWTVQLLQLRHAHEVPGLHNTSTLESLDAIAAAGLVPDDEVGLLRQAWLTATRARNALVLVRGKPTDQLPGPGRQLNAVAVAAGWHNDDGGEFLDNYLRVTRRAKAVVRKVFGS
;
A
#
# COMPACT_ATOMS: atom_id res chain seq x y z
N MET A 1 45.19 -8.02 10.26
CA MET A 1 44.67 -9.15 9.46
C MET A 1 45.11 -8.97 8.02
N THR A 2 45.46 -10.05 7.33
CA THR A 2 45.66 -10.03 5.87
C THR A 2 44.31 -9.88 5.16
N SER A 3 44.28 -9.37 3.92
CA SER A 3 43.03 -9.24 3.12
C SER A 3 42.31 -10.59 3.01
N GLU A 4 43.07 -11.65 2.75
CA GLU A 4 42.54 -13.01 2.59
C GLU A 4 41.89 -13.56 3.87
N ALA A 5 42.45 -13.26 5.05
CA ALA A 5 41.84 -13.65 6.32
C ALA A 5 40.50 -12.91 6.57
N ALA A 6 40.41 -11.65 6.16
CA ALA A 6 39.18 -10.86 6.27
C ALA A 6 38.10 -11.35 5.29
N GLU A 7 38.49 -11.75 4.07
CA GLU A 7 37.57 -12.35 3.09
C GLU A 7 36.97 -13.66 3.62
N ARG A 8 37.80 -14.54 4.19
CA ARG A 8 37.32 -15.80 4.79
C ARG A 8 36.37 -15.56 5.95
N GLN A 9 36.62 -14.55 6.78
CA GLN A 9 35.74 -14.21 7.89
C GLN A 9 34.39 -13.68 7.40
N LEU A 10 34.36 -12.85 6.36
CA LEU A 10 33.12 -12.35 5.76
C LEU A 10 32.32 -13.48 5.10
N ALA A 11 32.99 -14.40 4.40
CA ALA A 11 32.35 -15.58 3.84
C ALA A 11 31.73 -16.47 4.93
N ALA A 12 32.42 -16.64 6.07
CA ALA A 12 31.89 -17.36 7.22
C ALA A 12 30.68 -16.66 7.89
N LEU A 13 30.56 -15.34 7.72
CA LEU A 13 29.40 -14.54 8.15
C LEU A 13 28.28 -14.49 7.09
N GLY A 14 28.36 -15.25 6.01
CA GLY A 14 27.31 -15.34 4.99
C GLY A 14 27.36 -14.26 3.90
N TYR A 15 28.43 -13.46 3.81
CA TYR A 15 28.64 -12.55 2.68
C TYR A 15 29.13 -13.34 1.47
N GLU A 16 28.40 -13.25 0.36
CA GLU A 16 28.76 -13.93 -0.88
C GLU A 16 29.80 -13.17 -1.71
N GLY A 17 29.83 -11.84 -1.56
CA GLY A 17 30.81 -10.98 -2.22
C GLY A 17 31.84 -10.44 -1.24
N PRO A 18 32.65 -11.28 -0.54
CA PRO A 18 33.55 -10.82 0.51
C PRO A 18 34.55 -9.76 0.02
N GLN A 19 35.02 -9.84 -1.24
CA GLN A 19 35.88 -8.80 -1.82
C GLN A 19 35.13 -7.47 -2.01
N THR A 20 33.86 -7.53 -2.43
CA THR A 20 32.99 -6.35 -2.58
C THR A 20 32.66 -5.75 -1.21
N ALA A 21 32.34 -6.59 -0.23
CA ALA A 21 32.14 -6.18 1.16
C ALA A 21 33.37 -5.46 1.73
N LEU A 22 34.59 -5.99 1.51
CA LEU A 22 35.84 -5.32 1.89
C LEU A 22 36.03 -3.95 1.22
N LYS A 23 35.65 -3.81 -0.06
CA LYS A 23 35.67 -2.51 -0.75
C LYS A 23 34.72 -1.51 -0.08
N HIS A 24 33.51 -1.95 0.31
CA HIS A 24 32.57 -1.08 1.02
C HIS A 24 33.06 -0.70 2.41
N MET A 25 33.62 -1.65 3.17
CA MET A 25 34.23 -1.39 4.48
C MET A 25 35.40 -0.42 4.38
N SER A 26 36.30 -0.62 3.42
CA SER A 26 37.46 0.24 3.19
C SER A 26 37.02 1.67 2.86
N ALA A 27 35.99 1.84 2.03
CA ALA A 27 35.43 3.16 1.71
C ALA A 27 34.84 3.87 2.94
N LEU A 28 34.31 3.14 3.92
CA LEU A 28 33.78 3.71 5.17
C LEU A 28 34.89 4.09 6.16
N VAL A 29 35.93 3.26 6.27
CA VAL A 29 37.04 3.47 7.21
C VAL A 29 38.03 4.52 6.72
N ASN A 30 38.31 4.57 5.41
CA ASN A 30 39.28 5.50 4.82
C ASN A 30 38.78 6.96 4.75
N GLN A 31 37.62 7.26 5.36
CA GLN A 31 37.15 8.64 5.52
C GLN A 31 38.05 9.40 6.52
N SER A 32 38.52 10.58 6.12
CA SER A 32 39.41 11.41 6.94
C SER A 32 38.81 11.78 8.31
N GLY A 33 39.67 11.86 9.32
CA GLY A 33 39.34 12.41 10.63
C GLY A 33 38.54 11.48 11.56
N ARG A 34 37.69 12.06 12.40
CA ARG A 34 36.94 11.34 13.46
C ARG A 34 35.98 10.28 12.90
N ARG A 35 35.47 10.46 11.68
CA ARG A 35 34.47 9.56 11.09
C ARG A 35 35.03 8.18 10.79
N GLY A 36 36.15 8.09 10.08
CA GLY A 36 36.79 6.82 9.77
C GLY A 36 37.10 6.02 11.03
N ARG A 37 37.54 6.71 12.10
CA ARG A 37 37.76 6.11 13.43
C ARG A 37 36.47 5.60 14.08
N VAL A 38 35.36 6.33 14.00
CA VAL A 38 34.08 5.84 14.52
C VAL A 38 33.59 4.65 13.70
N GLN A 39 33.71 4.72 12.37
CA GLN A 39 33.36 3.62 11.48
C GLN A 39 34.15 2.34 11.78
N SER A 40 35.47 2.44 11.98
CA SER A 40 36.29 1.28 12.31
C SER A 40 35.90 0.60 13.63
N VAL A 41 35.36 1.37 14.58
CA VAL A 41 34.85 0.85 15.86
C VAL A 41 33.46 0.20 15.69
N LEU A 42 32.59 0.77 14.86
CA LEU A 42 31.23 0.27 14.68
C LEU A 42 31.15 -0.96 13.77
N LEU A 43 31.94 -0.97 12.69
CA LEU A 43 31.82 -1.94 11.60
C LEU A 43 31.80 -3.41 12.05
N PRO A 44 32.69 -3.89 12.94
CA PRO A 44 32.67 -5.30 13.35
C PRO A 44 31.31 -5.74 13.89
N ARG A 45 30.67 -4.90 14.70
CA ARG A 45 29.35 -5.18 15.28
C ARG A 45 28.22 -5.07 14.26
N LEU A 46 28.31 -4.10 13.35
CA LEU A 46 27.30 -3.92 12.30
C LEU A 46 27.32 -5.09 11.31
N LEU A 47 28.52 -5.60 10.96
CA LEU A 47 28.69 -6.77 10.10
C LEU A 47 28.15 -8.04 10.76
N ASP A 48 28.41 -8.21 12.06
CA ASP A 48 27.81 -9.31 12.84
C ASP A 48 26.28 -9.25 12.78
N TRP A 49 25.66 -8.07 12.97
CA TRP A 49 24.20 -7.95 12.86
C TRP A 49 23.65 -8.14 11.45
N LEU A 50 24.37 -7.67 10.43
CA LEU A 50 23.99 -7.90 9.04
C LEU A 50 24.05 -9.38 8.67
N SER A 51 24.91 -10.19 9.31
CA SER A 51 25.02 -11.63 9.04
C SER A 51 23.72 -12.40 9.29
N TYR A 52 22.84 -11.87 10.15
CA TYR A 52 21.50 -12.42 10.42
C TYR A 52 20.43 -11.95 9.42
N ALA A 53 20.74 -10.99 8.56
CA ALA A 53 19.81 -10.51 7.55
C ALA A 53 19.89 -11.41 6.29
N PRO A 54 18.81 -11.51 5.50
CA PRO A 54 18.77 -12.40 4.34
C PRO A 54 19.69 -11.98 3.18
N ASP A 55 20.11 -10.71 3.12
CA ASP A 55 21.06 -10.18 2.13
C ASP A 55 22.10 -9.24 2.80
N PRO A 56 23.14 -9.81 3.44
CA PRO A 56 24.15 -9.03 4.16
C PRO A 56 24.97 -8.13 3.23
N ASP A 57 25.28 -8.57 2.01
CA ASP A 57 26.01 -7.81 0.99
C ASP A 57 25.25 -6.55 0.59
N ARG A 58 23.96 -6.69 0.26
CA ARG A 58 23.10 -5.56 -0.05
C ARG A 58 22.93 -4.62 1.14
N GLY A 59 22.74 -5.18 2.34
CA GLY A 59 22.62 -4.40 3.56
C GLY A 59 23.87 -3.55 3.83
N LEU A 60 25.06 -4.09 3.59
CA LEU A 60 26.32 -3.35 3.71
C LEU A 60 26.45 -2.24 2.66
N LEU A 61 26.05 -2.50 1.41
CA LEU A 61 25.99 -1.46 0.37
C LEU A 61 25.01 -0.35 0.75
N ALA A 62 23.81 -0.70 1.23
CA ALA A 62 22.81 0.25 1.67
C ALA A 62 23.31 1.09 2.87
N TYR A 63 23.97 0.45 3.83
CA TYR A 63 24.60 1.12 4.96
C TYR A 63 25.66 2.12 4.49
N ARG A 64 26.54 1.72 3.56
CA ARG A 64 27.56 2.61 3.00
C ARG A 64 26.92 3.84 2.35
N ARG A 65 25.94 3.64 1.48
CA ARG A 65 25.23 4.75 0.80
C ARG A 65 24.57 5.69 1.79
N LEU A 66 23.97 5.15 2.85
CA LEU A 66 23.36 5.94 3.91
C LEU A 66 24.41 6.74 4.71
N SER A 67 25.54 6.13 5.05
CA SER A 67 26.67 6.82 5.69
C SER A 67 27.27 7.94 4.84
N GLU A 68 27.33 7.76 3.52
CA GLU A 68 27.76 8.79 2.56
C GLU A 68 26.72 9.91 2.46
N ALA A 69 25.44 9.58 2.31
CA ALA A 69 24.34 10.56 2.22
C ALA A 69 24.21 11.39 3.51
N LEU A 70 24.41 10.76 4.66
CA LEU A 70 24.36 11.39 5.98
C LEU A 70 25.73 11.84 6.45
N ALA A 71 26.62 12.18 5.50
CA ALA A 71 27.92 12.73 5.82
C ALA A 71 27.75 13.90 6.81
N THR A 72 27.10 14.99 6.43
CA THR A 72 27.04 16.20 7.27
C THR A 72 26.26 16.05 8.59
N GLN A 73 25.61 14.90 8.83
CA GLN A 73 24.76 14.65 9.99
C GLN A 73 25.54 14.00 11.15
N SER A 74 26.07 14.83 12.06
CA SER A 74 26.88 14.37 13.19
C SER A 74 26.14 13.38 14.11
N TRP A 75 24.82 13.52 14.24
CA TRP A 75 23.98 12.66 15.07
C TRP A 75 23.94 11.21 14.59
N TYR A 76 24.15 10.93 13.30
CA TYR A 76 23.91 9.61 12.72
C TYR A 76 24.86 8.55 13.29
N LEU A 77 26.17 8.74 13.13
CA LEU A 77 27.16 7.81 13.66
C LEU A 77 27.19 7.82 15.21
N ALA A 78 26.90 8.97 15.83
CA ALA A 78 26.76 9.04 17.28
C ALA A 78 25.60 8.15 17.78
N THR A 79 24.46 8.19 17.09
CA THR A 79 23.29 7.37 17.44
C THR A 79 23.59 5.88 17.31
N LEU A 80 24.24 5.45 16.22
CA LEU A 80 24.61 4.04 16.04
C LEU A 80 25.61 3.54 17.08
N ARG A 81 26.52 4.41 17.52
CA ARG A 81 27.49 4.12 18.58
C ARG A 81 26.83 4.04 19.95
N ASP A 82 25.99 5.00 20.27
CA ASP A 82 25.47 5.20 21.63
C ASP A 82 24.19 4.39 21.88
N LYS A 83 23.48 3.98 20.83
CA LYS A 83 22.22 3.21 20.91
C LYS A 83 22.30 1.93 20.08
N PRO A 84 22.84 0.83 20.63
CA PRO A 84 22.98 -0.43 19.91
C PRO A 84 21.70 -0.99 19.30
N THR A 85 20.55 -0.83 19.97
CA THR A 85 19.24 -1.26 19.46
C THR A 85 18.90 -0.60 18.12
N VAL A 86 19.23 0.69 17.95
CA VAL A 86 19.03 1.41 16.69
C VAL A 86 19.90 0.81 15.60
N GLY A 87 21.17 0.53 15.90
CA GLY A 87 22.09 -0.09 14.95
C GLY A 87 21.63 -1.49 14.51
N LYS A 88 21.22 -2.34 15.46
CA LYS A 88 20.73 -3.70 15.15
C LYS A 88 19.50 -3.67 14.26
N ARG A 89 18.48 -2.87 14.63
CA ARG A 89 17.25 -2.70 13.84
C ARG A 89 17.54 -2.13 12.46
N LEU A 90 18.47 -1.18 12.35
CA LEU A 90 18.90 -0.63 11.07
C LEU A 90 19.54 -1.70 10.20
N MET A 91 20.46 -2.51 10.71
CA MET A 91 21.09 -3.56 9.91
C MET A 91 20.07 -4.58 9.40
N HIS A 92 19.10 -4.97 10.24
CA HIS A 92 17.99 -5.84 9.82
C HIS A 92 17.18 -5.24 8.66
N VAL A 93 16.76 -3.98 8.80
CA VAL A 93 15.99 -3.28 7.75
C VAL A 93 16.80 -3.14 6.46
N LEU A 94 18.07 -2.76 6.55
CA LEU A 94 18.93 -2.55 5.37
C LEU A 94 19.25 -3.87 4.65
N GLY A 95 19.48 -4.95 5.40
CA GLY A 95 19.78 -6.28 4.84
C GLY A 95 18.55 -7.05 4.36
N THR A 96 17.34 -6.59 4.70
CA THR A 96 16.09 -7.22 4.24
C THR A 96 15.45 -6.46 3.07
N SER A 97 15.57 -5.13 3.05
CA SER A 97 14.77 -4.29 2.16
C SER A 97 15.58 -3.56 1.09
N ALA A 98 15.03 -3.58 -0.13
CA ALA A 98 15.38 -2.64 -1.18
C ALA A 98 14.75 -1.26 -1.02
N TYR A 99 13.52 -1.27 -0.51
CA TYR A 99 12.58 -0.16 -0.57
C TYR A 99 12.87 0.88 0.51
N VAL A 100 13.02 0.42 1.76
CA VAL A 100 13.17 1.30 2.91
C VAL A 100 14.49 2.09 2.90
N PRO A 101 15.65 1.54 2.51
CA PRO A 101 16.89 2.32 2.42
C PRO A 101 16.78 3.56 1.52
N ASP A 102 16.10 3.44 0.38
CA ASP A 102 15.91 4.56 -0.56
C ASP A 102 15.03 5.67 0.01
N LEU A 103 14.10 5.34 0.90
CA LEU A 103 13.30 6.30 1.66
C LEU A 103 14.15 6.93 2.79
N LEU A 104 14.87 6.12 3.56
CA LEU A 104 15.69 6.57 4.70
C LEU A 104 16.81 7.53 4.29
N MET A 105 17.38 7.38 3.10
CA MET A 105 18.38 8.34 2.60
C MET A 105 17.83 9.78 2.53
N ARG A 106 16.52 9.95 2.43
CA ARG A 106 15.87 11.27 2.29
C ARG A 106 14.86 11.57 3.40
N ALA A 107 14.69 10.65 4.34
CA ALA A 107 13.95 10.82 5.59
C ALA A 107 14.74 10.17 6.75
N PRO A 108 16.01 10.55 6.95
CA PRO A 108 16.91 9.87 7.89
C PRO A 108 16.50 10.03 9.35
N GLU A 109 15.71 11.04 9.69
CA GLU A 109 15.16 11.24 11.03
C GLU A 109 14.35 10.04 11.53
N VAL A 110 13.80 9.22 10.63
CA VAL A 110 13.09 7.98 11.00
C VAL A 110 14.01 6.98 11.73
N ILE A 111 15.31 6.99 11.45
CA ILE A 111 16.31 6.11 12.10
C ILE A 111 16.36 6.39 13.61
N GLN A 112 16.13 7.64 14.03
CA GLN A 112 16.12 8.00 15.45
C GLN A 112 14.95 7.35 16.21
N ASN A 113 13.90 6.96 15.49
CA ASN A 113 12.73 6.27 16.04
C ASN A 113 12.93 4.75 16.17
N TYR A 114 14.07 4.19 15.76
CA TYR A 114 14.36 2.76 15.95
C TYR A 114 14.70 2.40 17.40
N THR A 115 14.57 3.35 18.34
CA THR A 115 14.69 3.13 19.77
C THR A 115 13.35 2.76 20.38
N ASP A 116 13.38 2.31 21.63
CA ASP A 116 12.17 2.17 22.45
C ASP A 116 11.97 3.40 23.33
N SER A 117 10.73 3.58 23.79
CA SER A 117 10.31 4.49 24.84
C SER A 117 9.66 3.69 25.98
N PRO A 118 9.28 4.33 27.10
CA PRO A 118 8.52 3.66 28.16
C PRO A 118 7.19 3.04 27.69
N ALA A 119 6.61 3.55 26.60
CA ALA A 119 5.35 3.06 26.04
C ALA A 119 5.53 1.95 24.98
N GLY A 120 6.78 1.57 24.66
CA GLY A 120 7.10 0.57 23.65
C GLY A 120 7.97 1.12 22.51
N PRO A 121 8.02 0.44 21.35
CA PRO A 121 8.81 0.91 20.21
C PRO A 121 8.35 2.27 19.70
N LYS A 122 9.27 3.24 19.56
CA LYS A 122 8.92 4.60 19.10
C LYS A 122 8.33 4.64 17.70
N LEU A 123 8.64 3.65 16.87
CA LEU A 123 8.02 3.50 15.56
C LEU A 123 6.50 3.34 15.64
N LEU A 124 5.93 2.90 16.77
CA LEU A 124 4.49 2.67 16.95
C LEU A 124 3.75 3.85 17.60
N GLU A 125 4.46 4.84 18.15
CA GLU A 125 3.84 5.99 18.84
C GLU A 125 3.07 6.94 17.89
N THR A 126 3.25 6.77 16.57
CA THR A 126 2.69 7.68 15.58
C THR A 126 1.36 7.16 15.04
N GLU A 127 0.28 7.86 15.39
CA GLU A 127 -1.06 7.58 14.90
C GLU A 127 -1.23 7.98 13.42
N PRO A 128 -1.74 7.09 12.53
CA PRO A 128 -1.92 7.37 11.11
C PRO A 128 -2.75 8.64 10.82
N ALA A 129 -3.77 8.92 11.62
CA ALA A 129 -4.60 10.10 11.46
C ALA A 129 -3.86 11.40 11.80
N ALA A 130 -2.92 11.35 12.76
CA ALA A 130 -2.08 12.51 13.09
C ALA A 130 -1.12 12.85 11.94
N VAL A 131 -0.56 11.82 11.29
CA VAL A 131 0.29 12.00 10.11
C VAL A 131 -0.51 12.61 8.96
N ALA A 132 -1.72 12.10 8.69
CA ALA A 132 -2.60 12.65 7.66
C ALA A 132 -2.89 14.13 7.88
N ARG A 133 -3.26 14.54 9.11
CA ARG A 133 -3.49 15.95 9.47
C ARG A 133 -2.24 16.80 9.27
N ALA A 134 -1.08 16.33 9.73
CA ALA A 134 0.19 17.04 9.57
C ALA A 134 0.57 17.22 8.09
N LEU A 135 0.29 16.20 7.27
CA LEU A 135 0.53 16.22 5.82
C LEU A 135 -0.34 17.27 5.13
N ILE A 136 -1.65 17.25 5.37
CA ILE A 136 -2.61 18.22 4.81
C ILE A 136 -2.24 19.64 5.25
N ALA A 137 -2.00 19.86 6.54
CA ALA A 137 -1.60 21.16 7.07
C ALA A 137 -0.28 21.65 6.45
N SER A 138 0.67 20.74 6.19
CA SER A 138 1.95 21.08 5.58
C SER A 138 1.84 21.49 4.12
N ALA A 139 1.06 20.74 3.34
CA ALA A 139 0.80 21.08 1.94
C ALA A 139 0.01 22.39 1.82
N GLY A 140 -0.97 22.61 2.71
CA GLY A 140 -1.83 23.79 2.74
C GLY A 140 -1.09 25.13 2.95
N ARG A 141 0.16 25.12 3.44
CA ARG A 141 0.99 26.34 3.57
C ARG A 141 1.49 26.89 2.23
N TYR A 142 1.40 26.12 1.15
CA TYR A 142 1.88 26.53 -0.17
C TYR A 142 0.69 26.84 -1.08
N ALA A 143 0.72 28.01 -1.70
CA ALA A 143 -0.25 28.40 -2.73
C ALA A 143 0.03 27.70 -4.08
N ASP A 144 1.32 27.51 -4.39
CA ASP A 144 1.75 26.80 -5.60
C ASP A 144 1.51 25.28 -5.47
N PRO A 145 0.71 24.66 -6.37
CA PRO A 145 0.44 23.22 -6.35
C PRO A 145 1.68 22.34 -6.36
N VAL A 146 2.72 22.73 -7.12
CA VAL A 146 3.95 21.94 -7.25
C VAL A 146 4.67 21.85 -5.90
N ARG A 147 4.85 22.99 -5.22
CA ARG A 147 5.43 23.05 -3.87
C ARG A 147 4.57 22.34 -2.82
N ALA A 148 3.24 22.51 -2.86
CA ALA A 148 2.33 21.84 -1.94
C ALA A 148 2.43 20.31 -2.05
N ILE A 149 2.44 19.78 -3.28
CA ILE A 149 2.56 18.34 -3.53
C ILE A 149 3.96 17.83 -3.16
N ALA A 150 5.02 18.60 -3.39
CA ALA A 150 6.35 18.25 -2.91
C ALA A 150 6.42 18.14 -1.38
N ALA A 151 5.74 19.04 -0.64
CA ALA A 151 5.63 18.97 0.81
C ALA A 151 4.84 17.74 1.27
N ALA A 152 3.72 17.43 0.60
CA ALA A 152 2.94 16.21 0.85
C ALA A 152 3.78 14.94 0.62
N ARG A 153 4.52 14.87 -0.50
CA ARG A 153 5.43 13.76 -0.83
C ARG A 153 6.51 13.56 0.22
N THR A 154 7.06 14.65 0.77
CA THR A 154 8.08 14.59 1.83
C THR A 154 7.55 13.90 3.09
N LEU A 155 6.36 14.28 3.56
CA LEU A 155 5.76 13.66 4.74
C LEU A 155 5.28 12.23 4.46
N ARG A 156 4.74 11.96 3.27
CA ARG A 156 4.45 10.60 2.83
C ARG A 156 5.70 9.73 2.86
N ARG A 157 6.82 10.18 2.31
CA ARG A 157 8.09 9.43 2.31
C ARG A 157 8.53 9.06 3.71
N ARG A 158 8.50 10.03 4.63
CA ARG A 158 8.83 9.81 6.04
C ARG A 158 7.94 8.74 6.66
N GLU A 159 6.64 8.78 6.35
CA GLU A 159 5.69 7.81 6.87
C GLU A 159 5.85 6.42 6.24
N LEU A 160 6.11 6.33 4.94
CA LEU A 160 6.44 5.07 4.28
C LEU A 160 7.71 4.45 4.85
N ALA A 161 8.73 5.27 5.16
CA ALA A 161 9.93 4.80 5.84
C ALA A 161 9.60 4.27 7.23
N ARG A 162 8.78 4.98 8.02
CA ARG A 162 8.37 4.55 9.37
C ARG A 162 7.61 3.22 9.31
N VAL A 163 6.54 3.15 8.50
CA VAL A 163 5.67 1.98 8.37
C VAL A 163 6.45 0.80 7.80
N GLY A 164 7.23 0.99 6.74
CA GLY A 164 8.10 -0.05 6.17
C GLY A 164 9.14 -0.57 7.16
N SER A 165 9.71 0.30 7.99
CA SER A 165 10.64 -0.13 9.03
C SER A 165 9.95 -0.95 10.12
N ALA A 166 8.79 -0.50 10.59
CA ALA A 166 8.03 -1.18 11.64
C ALA A 166 7.49 -2.55 11.16
N ASP A 167 7.05 -2.63 9.91
CA ASP A 167 6.61 -3.88 9.26
C ASP A 167 7.76 -4.90 9.22
N LEU A 168 8.91 -4.52 8.67
CA LEU A 168 10.11 -5.39 8.59
C LEU A 168 10.66 -5.82 9.96
N LEU A 169 10.38 -5.05 11.00
CA LEU A 169 10.78 -5.34 12.37
C LEU A 169 9.72 -6.17 13.13
N GLY A 170 8.63 -6.59 12.47
CA GLY A 170 7.56 -7.38 13.06
C GLY A 170 6.76 -6.62 14.12
N MET A 171 6.70 -5.28 14.03
CA MET A 171 6.04 -4.42 15.02
C MET A 171 4.59 -4.07 14.65
N LEU A 172 4.20 -4.29 13.39
CA LEU A 172 2.86 -3.99 12.87
C LEU A 172 2.21 -5.27 12.39
N GLU A 173 0.91 -5.40 12.64
CA GLU A 173 0.11 -6.35 11.89
C GLU A 173 -0.16 -5.81 10.48
N VAL A 174 -0.37 -6.72 9.53
CA VAL A 174 -0.60 -6.32 8.13
C VAL A 174 -1.82 -5.40 7.96
N THR A 175 -2.81 -5.49 8.84
CA THR A 175 -3.97 -4.59 8.86
C THR A 175 -3.60 -3.18 9.33
N ASP A 176 -2.64 -3.03 10.25
CA ASP A 176 -2.10 -1.72 10.65
C ASP A 176 -1.32 -1.07 9.51
N VAL A 177 -0.53 -1.87 8.79
CA VAL A 177 0.17 -1.44 7.57
C VAL A 177 -0.85 -0.92 6.57
N CYS A 178 -1.93 -1.67 6.30
CA CYS A 178 -2.99 -1.25 5.39
C CYS A 178 -3.63 0.08 5.78
N ARG A 179 -4.03 0.23 7.05
CA ARG A 179 -4.61 1.48 7.56
C ARG A 179 -3.66 2.66 7.43
N ALA A 180 -2.39 2.48 7.78
CA ALA A 180 -1.39 3.54 7.70
C ALA A 180 -1.16 3.98 6.24
N LEU A 181 -1.00 3.02 5.32
CA LEU A 181 -0.80 3.31 3.90
C LEU A 181 -2.03 3.97 3.26
N THR A 182 -3.24 3.53 3.59
CA THR A 182 -4.48 4.19 3.16
C THR A 182 -4.58 5.61 3.69
N SER A 183 -4.33 5.83 4.99
CA SER A 183 -4.41 7.16 5.61
C SER A 183 -3.51 8.18 4.90
N VAL A 184 -2.28 7.79 4.56
CA VAL A 184 -1.33 8.66 3.84
C VAL A 184 -1.79 8.95 2.42
N TRP A 185 -2.31 7.94 1.71
CA TRP A 185 -2.83 8.11 0.37
C TRP A 185 -4.01 9.08 0.33
N VAL A 186 -4.96 8.92 1.26
CA VAL A 186 -6.09 9.83 1.48
C VAL A 186 -5.60 11.26 1.73
N ALA A 187 -4.62 11.45 2.62
CA ALA A 187 -4.09 12.76 2.93
C ALA A 187 -3.40 13.44 1.74
N VAL A 188 -2.68 12.67 0.92
CA VAL A 188 -2.06 13.18 -0.31
C VAL A 188 -3.11 13.58 -1.35
N LEU A 189 -4.14 12.75 -1.56
CA LEU A 189 -5.26 13.07 -2.45
C LEU A 189 -5.99 14.35 -2.01
N GLN A 190 -6.30 14.45 -0.72
CA GLN A 190 -6.91 15.65 -0.13
C GLN A 190 -6.04 16.89 -0.35
N SER A 191 -4.74 16.79 -0.04
CA SER A 191 -3.79 17.90 -0.19
C SER A 191 -3.68 18.39 -1.63
N ALA A 192 -3.60 17.45 -2.59
CA ALA A 192 -3.53 17.76 -4.01
C ALA A 192 -4.84 18.40 -4.49
N LEU A 193 -5.99 17.83 -4.12
CA LEU A 193 -7.28 18.39 -4.49
C LEU A 193 -7.46 19.81 -3.95
N ASP A 194 -7.16 20.04 -2.67
CA ASP A 194 -7.34 21.35 -2.03
C ASP A 194 -6.48 22.43 -2.69
N VAL A 195 -5.21 22.14 -2.98
CA VAL A 195 -4.33 23.14 -3.62
C VAL A 195 -4.70 23.38 -5.07
N THR A 196 -5.09 22.34 -5.81
CA THR A 196 -5.52 22.48 -7.20
C THR A 196 -6.83 23.25 -7.29
N ILE A 197 -7.80 23.00 -6.40
CA ILE A 197 -9.04 23.81 -6.32
C ILE A 197 -8.68 25.27 -6.08
N ARG A 198 -7.85 25.58 -5.07
CA ARG A 198 -7.45 26.97 -4.77
C ARG A 198 -6.78 27.65 -5.96
N ALA A 199 -5.93 26.93 -6.69
CA ALA A 199 -5.24 27.47 -7.86
C ALA A 199 -6.15 27.68 -9.08
N ASN A 200 -7.36 27.10 -9.09
CA ASN A 200 -8.33 27.18 -10.17
C ASN A 200 -9.60 27.97 -9.77
N LEU A 201 -9.56 28.74 -8.67
CA LEU A 201 -10.67 29.64 -8.31
C LEU A 201 -10.73 30.83 -9.28
N SER A 202 -11.91 31.42 -9.43
CA SER A 202 -12.06 32.71 -10.13
C SER A 202 -11.35 33.84 -9.38
N GLU A 203 -11.20 35.01 -10.01
CA GLU A 203 -10.67 36.22 -9.35
C GLU A 203 -11.49 36.62 -8.11
N GLU A 204 -12.79 36.30 -8.10
CA GLU A 204 -13.71 36.52 -6.97
C GLU A 204 -13.60 35.42 -5.90
N GLY A 205 -12.79 34.38 -6.10
CA GLY A 205 -12.60 33.28 -5.17
C GLY A 205 -13.71 32.21 -5.18
N HIS A 206 -14.62 32.24 -6.15
CA HIS A 206 -15.73 31.30 -6.24
C HIS A 206 -15.34 30.02 -7.01
N ALA A 207 -15.57 28.86 -6.40
CA ALA A 207 -15.48 27.57 -7.08
C ALA A 207 -16.79 27.26 -7.82
N PRO A 208 -16.78 26.97 -9.14
CA PRO A 208 -17.99 26.60 -9.88
C PRO A 208 -18.68 25.32 -9.40
N ALA A 209 -18.00 24.48 -8.62
CA ALA A 209 -18.53 23.22 -8.11
C ALA A 209 -17.87 22.79 -6.79
N ALA A 210 -18.60 22.01 -6.01
CA ALA A 210 -18.00 21.11 -5.02
C ALA A 210 -17.50 19.84 -5.72
N ILE A 211 -16.37 19.29 -5.28
CA ILE A 211 -15.82 18.02 -5.78
C ILE A 211 -15.67 17.06 -4.60
N ALA A 212 -16.04 15.80 -4.79
CA ALA A 212 -15.66 14.71 -3.91
C ALA A 212 -14.97 13.60 -4.70
N VAL A 213 -14.05 12.91 -4.02
CA VAL A 213 -13.31 11.77 -4.52
C VAL A 213 -13.78 10.54 -3.77
N ILE A 214 -14.20 9.54 -4.52
CA ILE A 214 -14.69 8.27 -4.01
C ILE A 214 -13.58 7.24 -4.24
N GLY A 215 -13.01 6.72 -3.16
CA GLY A 215 -12.06 5.62 -3.21
C GLY A 215 -12.77 4.32 -3.54
N MET A 216 -12.17 3.54 -4.42
CA MET A 216 -12.66 2.26 -4.90
C MET A 216 -11.65 1.15 -4.53
N GLY A 217 -11.99 -0.10 -4.81
CA GLY A 217 -11.08 -1.24 -4.65
C GLY A 217 -10.47 -1.33 -3.25
N ARG A 218 -9.13 -1.41 -3.17
CA ARG A 218 -8.41 -1.50 -1.89
C ARG A 218 -8.28 -0.14 -1.19
N LEU A 219 -8.34 0.98 -1.91
CA LEU A 219 -8.37 2.32 -1.29
C LEU A 219 -9.67 2.49 -0.49
N GLY A 220 -10.81 2.23 -1.10
CA GLY A 220 -12.12 2.37 -0.44
C GLY A 220 -12.39 1.33 0.65
N GLY A 221 -11.70 0.18 0.62
CA GLY A 221 -11.73 -0.81 1.71
C GLY A 221 -10.72 -0.58 2.83
N SER A 222 -9.88 0.46 2.76
CA SER A 222 -8.77 0.68 3.70
C SER A 222 -7.72 -0.45 3.75
N GLU A 223 -7.39 -0.99 2.59
CA GLU A 223 -6.61 -2.22 2.41
C GLU A 223 -5.37 -2.02 1.52
N LEU A 224 -4.83 -0.80 1.42
CA LEU A 224 -3.68 -0.55 0.55
C LEU A 224 -2.41 -1.27 1.05
N GLY A 225 -1.62 -1.79 0.12
CA GLY A 225 -0.24 -2.23 0.34
C GLY A 225 0.78 -1.31 -0.35
N TYR A 226 2.07 -1.53 -0.13
CA TYR A 226 3.14 -0.63 -0.64
C TYR A 226 3.16 -0.43 -2.15
N GLY A 227 2.72 -1.43 -2.92
CA GLY A 227 2.62 -1.39 -4.38
C GLY A 227 1.19 -1.23 -4.88
N SER A 228 0.35 -0.47 -4.18
CA SER A 228 -1.04 -0.24 -4.57
C SER A 228 -1.22 1.15 -5.14
N ASP A 229 -2.02 1.22 -6.20
CA ASP A 229 -2.48 2.46 -6.80
C ASP A 229 -3.73 2.96 -6.06
N ALA A 230 -4.15 4.19 -6.37
CA ALA A 230 -5.38 4.78 -5.86
C ALA A 230 -6.49 4.69 -6.92
N ASP A 231 -7.31 3.65 -6.82
CA ASP A 231 -8.54 3.55 -7.61
C ASP A 231 -9.58 4.56 -7.09
N VAL A 232 -10.01 5.51 -7.92
CA VAL A 232 -10.95 6.57 -7.53
C VAL A 232 -12.00 6.88 -8.60
N MET A 233 -13.10 7.48 -8.15
CA MET A 233 -14.07 8.18 -8.99
C MET A 233 -14.20 9.63 -8.54
N PHE A 234 -14.39 10.54 -9.47
CA PHE A 234 -14.65 11.94 -9.19
C PHE A 234 -16.14 12.25 -9.37
N VAL A 235 -16.73 12.90 -8.38
CA VAL A 235 -18.09 13.42 -8.42
C VAL A 235 -18.06 14.92 -8.16
N CYS A 236 -18.88 15.68 -8.88
CA CYS A 236 -19.05 17.10 -8.64
C CYS A 236 -20.52 17.47 -8.42
N GLU A 237 -20.75 18.66 -7.89
CA GLU A 237 -22.06 19.29 -7.81
C GLU A 237 -21.91 20.79 -8.08
N PRO A 238 -22.73 21.38 -8.98
CA PRO A 238 -22.64 22.80 -9.27
C PRO A 238 -22.86 23.64 -8.01
N ALA A 239 -22.05 24.69 -7.86
CA ALA A 239 -22.34 25.75 -6.90
C ALA A 239 -23.54 26.58 -7.36
N SER A 240 -24.20 27.27 -6.43
CA SER A 240 -25.32 28.15 -6.74
C SER A 240 -24.96 29.17 -7.83
N GLY A 241 -25.78 29.28 -8.86
CA GLY A 241 -25.55 30.18 -10.01
C GLY A 241 -24.69 29.60 -11.13
N PHE A 242 -24.20 28.37 -11.01
CA PHE A 242 -23.46 27.67 -12.07
C PHE A 242 -24.30 26.52 -12.66
N SER A 243 -24.14 26.27 -13.95
CA SER A 243 -24.75 25.12 -14.63
C SER A 243 -23.92 23.84 -14.44
N ASP A 244 -24.57 22.68 -14.60
CA ASP A 244 -23.89 21.37 -14.63
C ASP A 244 -22.72 21.32 -15.62
N ALA A 245 -22.88 21.94 -16.79
CA ALA A 245 -21.83 21.99 -17.81
C ALA A 245 -20.58 22.76 -17.33
N GLN A 246 -20.78 23.90 -16.65
CA GLN A 246 -19.68 24.67 -16.06
C GLN A 246 -19.01 23.89 -14.92
N ALA A 247 -19.82 23.27 -14.05
CA ALA A 247 -19.34 22.47 -12.93
C ALA A 247 -18.49 21.28 -13.39
N VAL A 248 -18.98 20.49 -14.37
CA VAL A 248 -18.27 19.34 -14.93
C VAL A 248 -17.00 19.77 -15.64
N LYS A 249 -17.04 20.84 -16.45
CA LYS A 249 -15.86 21.34 -17.16
C LYS A 249 -14.74 21.76 -16.19
N TRP A 250 -15.09 22.56 -15.18
CA TRP A 250 -14.14 23.00 -14.17
C TRP A 250 -13.59 21.83 -13.34
N SER A 251 -14.47 20.94 -12.87
CA SER A 251 -14.07 19.79 -12.06
C SER A 251 -13.21 18.79 -12.83
N THR A 252 -13.45 18.63 -14.13
CA THR A 252 -12.62 17.79 -15.01
C THR A 252 -11.21 18.36 -15.11
N SER A 253 -11.06 19.67 -15.32
CA SER A 253 -9.74 20.34 -15.30
C SER A 253 -9.00 20.12 -13.98
N VAL A 254 -9.69 20.27 -12.84
CA VAL A 254 -9.11 20.02 -11.51
C VAL A 254 -8.66 18.55 -11.37
N ALA A 255 -9.51 17.59 -11.74
CA ALA A 255 -9.20 16.17 -11.64
C ALA A 255 -8.02 15.77 -12.55
N GLU A 256 -7.94 16.30 -13.77
CA GLU A 256 -6.81 16.08 -14.67
C GLU A 256 -5.50 16.62 -14.10
N GLN A 257 -5.51 17.84 -13.54
CA GLN A 257 -4.35 18.44 -12.89
C GLN A 257 -3.88 17.63 -11.68
N VAL A 258 -4.80 17.20 -10.81
CA VAL A 258 -4.48 16.33 -9.65
C VAL A 258 -3.81 15.04 -10.13
N ARG A 259 -4.41 14.36 -11.13
CA ARG A 259 -3.85 13.11 -11.68
C ARG A 259 -2.47 13.32 -12.30
N ALA A 260 -2.29 14.40 -13.08
CA ALA A 260 -1.01 14.71 -13.72
C ALA A 260 0.10 15.03 -12.71
N GLN A 261 -0.19 15.85 -11.69
CA GLN A 261 0.80 16.25 -10.70
C GLN A 261 1.19 15.10 -9.75
N LEU A 262 0.23 14.25 -9.37
CA LEU A 262 0.51 13.04 -8.59
C LEU A 262 1.21 11.95 -9.44
N GLY A 263 0.86 11.82 -10.71
CA GLY A 263 1.49 10.89 -11.64
C GLY A 263 2.88 11.32 -12.14
N THR A 264 3.31 12.56 -11.88
CA THR A 264 4.62 13.06 -12.33
C THR A 264 5.74 12.20 -11.73
N PRO A 265 6.65 11.65 -12.55
CA PRO A 265 7.79 10.87 -12.07
C PRO A 265 8.58 11.65 -11.03
N SER A 266 8.87 10.99 -9.92
CA SER A 266 9.62 11.57 -8.83
C SER A 266 10.57 10.53 -8.26
N VAL A 267 11.44 10.99 -7.37
CA VAL A 267 12.32 10.08 -6.63
C VAL A 267 11.59 9.26 -5.56
N ASP A 268 10.33 9.60 -5.29
CA ASP A 268 9.45 8.89 -4.37
C ASP A 268 8.64 7.82 -5.07
N PRO A 269 8.15 6.81 -4.32
CA PRO A 269 7.24 5.81 -4.86
C PRO A 269 6.07 6.47 -5.59
N PRO A 270 5.67 5.94 -6.76
CA PRO A 270 4.68 6.56 -7.63
C PRO A 270 3.34 6.76 -6.90
N LEU A 271 2.58 7.74 -7.38
CA LEU A 271 1.26 8.10 -6.89
C LEU A 271 0.29 8.07 -8.08
N GLU A 272 0.03 6.87 -8.58
CA GLU A 272 -0.91 6.66 -9.69
C GLU A 272 -2.35 6.71 -9.19
N VAL A 273 -3.14 7.59 -9.80
CA VAL A 273 -4.57 7.73 -9.55
C VAL A 273 -5.31 7.10 -10.73
N ASP A 274 -5.79 5.88 -10.52
CA ASP A 274 -6.56 5.12 -11.50
C ASP A 274 -8.04 5.52 -11.42
N THR A 275 -8.64 5.84 -12.57
CA THR A 275 -10.05 6.20 -12.70
C THR A 275 -10.83 5.23 -13.58
N ASN A 276 -10.28 4.05 -13.86
CA ASN A 276 -10.86 3.07 -14.79
C ASN A 276 -12.13 2.38 -14.26
N LEU A 277 -12.42 2.48 -12.95
CA LEU A 277 -13.63 1.91 -12.33
C LEU A 277 -14.87 2.83 -12.41
N ARG A 278 -14.75 4.00 -13.05
CA ARG A 278 -15.89 4.89 -13.31
C ARG A 278 -16.82 4.30 -14.40
N PRO A 279 -18.09 4.75 -14.45
CA PRO A 279 -19.02 4.43 -15.54
C PRO A 279 -18.38 4.52 -16.92
N GLU A 280 -18.58 3.49 -17.75
CA GLU A 280 -18.04 3.35 -19.11
C GLU A 280 -16.49 3.33 -19.18
N GLY A 281 -15.83 3.17 -18.03
CA GLY A 281 -14.38 3.05 -17.90
C GLY A 281 -13.63 4.20 -18.57
N ARG A 282 -12.63 3.88 -19.40
CA ARG A 282 -11.81 4.88 -20.10
C ARG A 282 -12.58 5.74 -21.08
N ASN A 283 -13.69 5.23 -21.61
CA ASN A 283 -14.51 5.93 -22.60
C ASN A 283 -15.55 6.86 -21.95
N GLY A 284 -15.79 6.71 -20.65
CA GLY A 284 -16.69 7.57 -19.89
C GLY A 284 -16.05 8.88 -19.45
N PRO A 285 -16.87 9.90 -19.11
CA PRO A 285 -16.39 11.17 -18.60
C PRO A 285 -15.60 10.97 -17.30
N LEU A 286 -14.52 11.73 -17.12
CA LEU A 286 -13.67 11.65 -15.93
C LEU A 286 -14.42 12.07 -14.66
N VAL A 287 -15.29 13.07 -14.78
CA VAL A 287 -16.10 13.62 -13.70
C VAL A 287 -17.56 13.64 -14.15
N ARG A 288 -18.47 13.25 -13.25
CA ARG A 288 -19.92 13.36 -13.45
C ARG A 288 -20.54 14.12 -12.28
N THR A 289 -21.69 14.75 -12.53
CA THR A 289 -22.51 15.29 -11.44
C THR A 289 -23.13 14.14 -10.62
N LEU A 290 -23.51 14.40 -9.37
CA LEU A 290 -24.23 13.40 -8.57
C LEU A 290 -25.51 12.94 -9.28
N ALA A 291 -26.28 13.87 -9.85
CA ALA A 291 -27.49 13.55 -10.61
C ALA A 291 -27.19 12.69 -11.85
N SER A 292 -26.07 12.95 -12.55
CA SER A 292 -25.63 12.13 -13.68
C SER A 292 -25.25 10.70 -13.26
N TYR A 293 -24.62 10.52 -12.10
CA TYR A 293 -24.38 9.19 -11.54
C TYR A 293 -25.67 8.46 -11.17
N GLU A 294 -26.59 9.15 -10.51
CA GLU A 294 -27.89 8.57 -10.12
C GLU A 294 -28.69 8.11 -11.34
N ALA A 295 -28.81 8.97 -12.36
CA ALA A 295 -29.46 8.61 -13.61
C ALA A 295 -28.75 7.44 -14.30
N TYR A 296 -27.41 7.43 -14.28
CA TYR A 296 -26.64 6.36 -14.91
C TYR A 296 -26.89 5.01 -14.25
N TYR A 297 -26.73 4.95 -12.93
CA TYR A 297 -26.88 3.69 -12.21
C TYR A 297 -28.32 3.18 -12.16
N ALA A 298 -29.30 4.07 -12.25
CA ALA A 298 -30.70 3.67 -12.34
C ALA A 298 -31.06 2.98 -13.68
N GLN A 299 -30.37 3.31 -14.78
CA GLN A 299 -30.75 2.87 -16.12
C GLN A 299 -29.77 1.93 -16.80
N TRP A 300 -28.46 2.09 -16.58
CA TRP A 300 -27.43 1.41 -17.37
C TRP A 300 -26.39 0.65 -16.54
N ALA A 301 -26.52 0.61 -15.21
CA ALA A 301 -25.57 -0.08 -14.33
C ALA A 301 -25.32 -1.53 -14.79
N GLN A 302 -24.05 -1.85 -15.02
CA GLN A 302 -23.62 -3.20 -15.33
C GLN A 302 -23.33 -3.98 -14.03
N PRO A 303 -23.53 -5.30 -13.99
CA PRO A 303 -23.30 -6.09 -12.76
C PRO A 303 -21.91 -5.94 -12.15
N TRP A 304 -20.88 -5.75 -12.96
CA TRP A 304 -19.51 -5.52 -12.47
C TRP A 304 -19.33 -4.13 -11.83
N GLU A 305 -20.08 -3.13 -12.27
CA GLU A 305 -20.06 -1.78 -11.67
C GLU A 305 -20.72 -1.82 -10.29
N ILE A 306 -21.83 -2.55 -10.17
CA ILE A 306 -22.50 -2.80 -8.89
C ILE A 306 -21.53 -3.49 -7.91
N GLN A 307 -20.82 -4.52 -8.39
CA GLN A 307 -19.77 -5.18 -7.61
C GLN A 307 -18.65 -4.22 -7.19
N ALA A 308 -18.17 -3.36 -8.10
CA ALA A 308 -17.14 -2.38 -7.78
C ALA A 308 -17.62 -1.34 -6.74
N LEU A 309 -18.89 -0.93 -6.82
CA LEU A 309 -19.52 -0.01 -5.86
C LEU A 309 -19.56 -0.55 -4.43
N LEU A 310 -19.49 -1.87 -4.20
CA LEU A 310 -19.35 -2.44 -2.84
C LEU A 310 -18.08 -1.95 -2.13
N ARG A 311 -17.11 -1.44 -2.87
CA ARG A 311 -15.85 -0.89 -2.34
C ARG A 311 -15.82 0.62 -2.30
N ALA A 312 -16.89 1.30 -2.72
CA ALA A 312 -16.96 2.76 -2.75
C ALA A 312 -16.97 3.35 -1.32
N HIS A 313 -16.04 4.27 -1.05
CA HIS A 313 -15.96 5.05 0.17
C HIS A 313 -15.51 6.49 -0.13
N SER A 314 -15.97 7.49 0.61
CA SER A 314 -15.51 8.88 0.41
C SER A 314 -14.10 9.04 0.98
N VAL A 315 -13.15 9.55 0.19
CA VAL A 315 -11.74 9.63 0.57
C VAL A 315 -11.16 11.03 0.53
N ALA A 316 -11.68 11.95 -0.30
CA ALA A 316 -11.21 13.33 -0.32
C ALA A 316 -12.29 14.30 -0.87
N GLY A 317 -12.09 15.59 -0.65
CA GLY A 317 -12.97 16.65 -1.12
C GLY A 317 -14.16 16.92 -0.19
N SER A 318 -15.29 17.32 -0.76
CA SER A 318 -16.50 17.63 0.00
C SER A 318 -17.07 16.40 0.69
N ALA A 319 -16.97 16.37 2.02
CA ALA A 319 -17.50 15.29 2.84
C ALA A 319 -19.01 15.09 2.66
N GLU A 320 -19.77 16.18 2.51
CA GLU A 320 -21.22 16.12 2.32
C GLU A 320 -21.59 15.54 0.96
N LEU A 321 -20.92 15.97 -0.11
CA LEU A 321 -21.14 15.41 -1.45
C LEU A 321 -20.73 13.93 -1.49
N GLY A 322 -19.62 13.57 -0.85
CA GLY A 322 -19.17 12.19 -0.72
C GLY A 322 -20.20 11.31 -0.01
N ARG A 323 -20.74 11.77 1.14
CA ARG A 323 -21.80 11.08 1.88
C ARG A 323 -23.05 10.87 1.03
N ARG A 324 -23.49 11.90 0.31
CA ARG A 324 -24.65 11.81 -0.59
C ARG A 324 -24.41 10.86 -1.76
N PHE A 325 -23.20 10.83 -2.31
CA PHE A 325 -22.82 9.83 -3.32
C PHE A 325 -22.94 8.41 -2.76
N LEU A 326 -22.44 8.15 -1.55
CA LEU A 326 -22.53 6.81 -0.94
C LEU A 326 -23.98 6.38 -0.72
N LEU A 327 -24.84 7.28 -0.21
CA LEU A 327 -26.27 7.00 -0.04
C LEU A 327 -27.00 6.73 -1.37
N MET A 328 -26.60 7.42 -2.44
CA MET A 328 -27.09 7.13 -3.79
C MET A 328 -26.60 5.75 -4.26
N ALA A 329 -25.31 5.46 -4.09
CA ALA A 329 -24.72 4.18 -4.47
C ALA A 329 -25.32 2.99 -3.69
N ASP A 330 -25.70 3.18 -2.42
CA ASP A 330 -26.35 2.16 -1.58
C ASP A 330 -27.65 1.64 -2.22
N ARG A 331 -28.42 2.50 -2.89
CA ARG A 331 -29.64 2.09 -3.60
C ARG A 331 -29.35 1.13 -4.76
N THR A 332 -28.16 1.23 -5.35
CA THR A 332 -27.73 0.40 -6.48
C THR A 332 -27.00 -0.86 -6.00
N ARG A 333 -26.10 -0.74 -5.02
CA ARG A 333 -25.27 -1.87 -4.54
C ARG A 333 -25.97 -2.77 -3.52
N TYR A 334 -27.01 -2.25 -2.84
CA TYR A 334 -27.84 -2.97 -1.89
C TYR A 334 -29.33 -2.82 -2.24
N PRO A 335 -29.79 -3.31 -3.40
CA PRO A 335 -31.19 -3.22 -3.77
C PRO A 335 -32.06 -4.00 -2.76
N PRO A 336 -33.30 -3.55 -2.45
CA PRO A 336 -34.14 -4.15 -1.41
C PRO A 336 -34.38 -5.66 -1.54
N ASP A 337 -34.47 -6.17 -2.78
CA ASP A 337 -34.71 -7.59 -3.08
C ASP A 337 -33.43 -8.36 -3.42
N GLY A 338 -32.26 -7.76 -3.18
CA GLY A 338 -30.98 -8.31 -3.58
C GLY A 338 -30.72 -8.24 -5.09
N VAL A 339 -29.50 -8.62 -5.50
CA VAL A 339 -29.11 -8.61 -6.91
C VAL A 339 -29.70 -9.81 -7.64
N SER A 340 -30.15 -9.62 -8.89
CA SER A 340 -30.81 -10.67 -9.67
C SER A 340 -29.91 -11.90 -9.90
N ALA A 341 -30.52 -13.08 -10.04
CA ALA A 341 -29.80 -14.31 -10.35
C ALA A 341 -29.04 -14.25 -11.69
N GLU A 342 -29.50 -13.43 -12.64
CA GLU A 342 -28.80 -13.15 -13.89
C GLU A 342 -27.53 -12.35 -13.67
N ALA A 343 -27.59 -11.28 -12.89
CA ALA A 343 -26.42 -10.48 -12.53
C ALA A 343 -25.38 -11.31 -11.74
N VAL A 344 -25.82 -12.19 -10.83
CA VAL A 344 -24.93 -13.15 -10.16
C VAL A 344 -24.24 -14.09 -11.17
N ARG A 345 -24.99 -14.64 -12.14
CA ARG A 345 -24.41 -15.47 -13.21
C ARG A 345 -23.42 -14.70 -14.08
N GLU A 346 -23.68 -13.42 -14.34
CA GLU A 346 -22.75 -12.55 -15.07
C GLU A 346 -21.44 -12.33 -14.31
N ILE A 347 -21.51 -12.02 -13.01
CA ILE A 347 -20.32 -11.82 -12.18
C ILE A 347 -19.47 -13.09 -12.11
N ARG A 348 -20.11 -14.27 -12.01
CA ARG A 348 -19.42 -15.56 -12.11
C ARG A 348 -18.70 -15.74 -13.46
N ARG A 349 -19.34 -15.37 -14.57
CA ARG A 349 -18.71 -15.39 -15.92
C ARG A 349 -17.52 -14.43 -16.02
N ILE A 350 -17.64 -13.23 -15.45
CA ILE A 350 -16.54 -12.25 -15.44
C ILE A 350 -15.37 -12.77 -14.59
N LYS A 351 -15.64 -13.41 -13.45
CA LYS A 351 -14.59 -14.01 -12.61
C LYS A 351 -13.74 -15.00 -13.41
N VAL A 352 -14.39 -15.92 -14.12
CA VAL A 352 -13.70 -16.91 -14.97
C VAL A 352 -12.86 -16.21 -16.04
N ARG A 353 -13.40 -15.18 -16.69
CA ARG A 353 -12.68 -14.41 -17.71
C ARG A 353 -11.43 -13.72 -17.15
N ILE A 354 -11.54 -13.10 -15.96
CA ILE A 354 -10.40 -12.45 -15.31
C ILE A 354 -9.30 -13.46 -14.99
N GLU A 355 -9.65 -14.65 -14.51
CA GLU A 355 -8.67 -15.72 -14.24
C GLU A 355 -7.92 -16.15 -15.50
N SER A 356 -8.61 -16.25 -16.66
CA SER A 356 -7.99 -16.66 -17.92
C SER A 356 -7.24 -15.55 -18.66
N GLU A 357 -7.68 -14.30 -18.55
CA GLU A 357 -7.21 -13.20 -19.42
C GLU A 357 -6.27 -12.20 -18.72
N ARG A 358 -6.37 -12.03 -17.39
CA ARG A 358 -5.61 -10.98 -16.67
C ARG A 358 -4.32 -11.48 -16.04
N LEU A 359 -4.14 -12.78 -15.89
CA LEU A 359 -2.87 -13.32 -15.41
C LEU A 359 -1.77 -13.04 -16.46
N PRO A 360 -0.64 -12.41 -16.09
CA PRO A 360 0.43 -12.12 -17.05
C PRO A 360 0.95 -13.39 -17.73
N ARG A 361 1.31 -13.29 -19.02
CA ARG A 361 1.89 -14.42 -19.77
C ARG A 361 3.15 -14.93 -19.05
N GLY A 362 3.18 -16.24 -18.79
CA GLY A 362 4.30 -16.91 -18.12
C GLY A 362 4.30 -16.78 -16.58
N ALA A 363 3.32 -16.06 -15.99
CA ALA A 363 3.15 -16.08 -14.55
C ALA A 363 2.58 -17.42 -14.08
N ASP A 364 3.04 -17.87 -12.91
CA ASP A 364 2.52 -19.10 -12.30
C ASP A 364 1.29 -18.77 -11.43
N PRO A 365 0.10 -19.33 -11.73
CA PRO A 365 -1.11 -19.09 -10.96
C PRO A 365 -1.00 -19.49 -9.48
N ASN A 366 -0.10 -20.40 -9.12
CA ASN A 366 0.03 -20.87 -7.73
C ASN A 366 0.82 -19.91 -6.85
N THR A 367 1.66 -19.06 -7.44
CA THR A 367 2.56 -18.14 -6.72
C THR A 367 2.21 -16.67 -6.96
N HIS A 368 1.21 -16.39 -7.79
CA HIS A 368 0.74 -15.03 -8.05
C HIS A 368 -0.21 -14.54 -6.93
N THR A 369 0.26 -13.63 -6.08
CA THR A 369 -0.42 -13.16 -4.86
C THR A 369 -1.75 -12.45 -5.10
N LYS A 370 -1.88 -11.70 -6.20
CA LYS A 370 -3.10 -10.96 -6.53
C LYS A 370 -4.12 -11.76 -7.35
N LEU A 371 -3.74 -12.21 -8.54
CA LEU A 371 -4.62 -12.86 -9.52
C LEU A 371 -4.53 -14.39 -9.53
N GLY A 372 -3.62 -14.97 -8.74
CA GLY A 372 -3.43 -16.41 -8.65
C GLY A 372 -4.54 -17.12 -7.86
N ARG A 373 -4.46 -18.44 -7.89
CA ARG A 373 -5.43 -19.34 -7.27
C ARG A 373 -5.49 -19.11 -5.77
N GLY A 374 -6.66 -18.74 -5.25
CA GLY A 374 -6.86 -18.45 -3.83
C GLY A 374 -6.10 -17.22 -3.34
N GLY A 375 -5.60 -16.39 -4.26
CA GLY A 375 -4.96 -15.11 -3.97
C GLY A 375 -5.97 -14.01 -3.64
N LEU A 376 -5.50 -12.75 -3.55
CA LEU A 376 -6.31 -11.63 -3.07
C LEU A 376 -7.63 -11.45 -3.82
N THR A 377 -7.57 -11.48 -5.15
CA THR A 377 -8.75 -11.25 -6.00
C THR A 377 -9.81 -12.33 -5.81
N ASP A 378 -9.39 -13.58 -5.56
CA ASP A 378 -10.33 -14.67 -5.28
C ASP A 378 -11.11 -14.42 -3.98
N ILE A 379 -10.43 -13.97 -2.92
CA ILE A 379 -11.07 -13.72 -1.64
C ILE A 379 -11.98 -12.47 -1.72
N GLU A 380 -11.46 -11.37 -2.26
CA GLU A 380 -12.20 -10.11 -2.41
C GLU A 380 -13.48 -10.32 -3.24
N TRP A 381 -13.41 -11.06 -4.34
CA TRP A 381 -14.58 -11.38 -5.16
C TRP A 381 -15.56 -12.33 -4.48
N THR A 382 -15.07 -13.26 -3.65
CA THR A 382 -15.94 -14.17 -2.87
C THR A 382 -16.77 -13.38 -1.86
N VAL A 383 -16.12 -12.48 -1.13
CA VAL A 383 -16.79 -11.58 -0.18
C VAL A 383 -17.81 -10.71 -0.91
N GLN A 384 -17.40 -10.05 -2.01
CA GLN A 384 -18.31 -9.20 -2.79
C GLN A 384 -19.50 -9.96 -3.36
N LEU A 385 -19.30 -11.20 -3.85
CA LEU A 385 -20.40 -12.03 -4.32
C LEU A 385 -21.41 -12.35 -3.20
N LEU A 386 -20.92 -12.60 -1.97
CA LEU A 386 -21.77 -12.80 -0.81
C LEU A 386 -22.51 -11.52 -0.42
N GLN A 387 -21.85 -10.36 -0.48
CA GLN A 387 -22.50 -9.06 -0.27
C GLN A 387 -23.64 -8.84 -1.28
N LEU A 388 -23.40 -9.02 -2.58
CA LEU A 388 -24.45 -8.82 -3.60
C LEU A 388 -25.66 -9.73 -3.40
N ARG A 389 -25.45 -10.94 -2.86
CA ARG A 389 -26.51 -11.91 -2.61
C ARG A 389 -27.28 -11.63 -1.32
N HIS A 390 -26.63 -11.11 -0.28
CA HIS A 390 -27.17 -11.14 1.09
C HIS A 390 -27.21 -9.78 1.80
N ALA A 391 -26.57 -8.74 1.28
CA ALA A 391 -26.50 -7.44 1.95
C ALA A 391 -27.85 -6.72 2.06
N HIS A 392 -28.85 -7.14 1.29
CA HIS A 392 -30.22 -6.65 1.44
C HIS A 392 -30.91 -7.18 2.73
N GLU A 393 -30.51 -8.35 3.22
CA GLU A 393 -31.02 -8.97 4.45
C GLU A 393 -30.09 -8.80 5.65
N VAL A 394 -28.78 -8.65 5.39
CA VAL A 394 -27.73 -8.61 6.43
C VAL A 394 -27.05 -7.24 6.41
N PRO A 395 -27.49 -6.27 7.24
CA PRO A 395 -26.91 -4.92 7.28
C PRO A 395 -25.42 -4.89 7.62
N GLY A 396 -24.91 -5.88 8.35
CA GLY A 396 -23.47 -6.00 8.63
C GLY A 396 -22.60 -6.14 7.37
N LEU A 397 -23.18 -6.52 6.23
CA LEU A 397 -22.50 -6.58 4.93
C LEU A 397 -22.42 -5.22 4.22
N HIS A 398 -22.97 -4.13 4.79
CA HIS A 398 -22.81 -2.77 4.29
C HIS A 398 -21.44 -2.23 4.69
N ASN A 399 -20.40 -2.95 4.29
CA ASN A 399 -19.02 -2.70 4.69
C ASN A 399 -18.10 -2.80 3.48
N THR A 400 -17.13 -1.89 3.39
CA THR A 400 -16.15 -1.92 2.31
C THR A 400 -14.94 -2.78 2.65
N SER A 401 -14.67 -3.11 3.91
CA SER A 401 -13.53 -3.96 4.35
C SER A 401 -13.82 -5.44 4.08
N THR A 402 -12.85 -6.13 3.48
CA THR A 402 -12.91 -7.57 3.19
C THR A 402 -12.97 -8.37 4.48
N LEU A 403 -12.13 -8.05 5.46
CA LEU A 403 -12.06 -8.79 6.72
C LEU A 403 -13.29 -8.55 7.61
N GLU A 404 -13.78 -7.32 7.69
CA GLU A 404 -14.98 -7.02 8.48
C GLU A 404 -16.23 -7.61 7.81
N SER A 405 -16.27 -7.64 6.48
CA SER A 405 -17.33 -8.35 5.75
C SER A 405 -17.27 -9.86 5.99
N LEU A 406 -16.06 -10.46 6.09
CA LEU A 406 -15.92 -11.87 6.48
C LEU A 406 -16.45 -12.12 7.91
N ASP A 407 -16.25 -11.19 8.84
CA ASP A 407 -16.84 -11.27 10.19
C ASP A 407 -18.37 -11.25 10.14
N ALA A 408 -18.95 -10.36 9.33
CA ALA A 408 -20.40 -10.32 9.12
C ALA A 408 -20.94 -11.58 8.42
N ILE A 409 -20.20 -12.14 7.46
CA ILE A 409 -20.54 -13.40 6.78
C ILE A 409 -20.60 -14.57 7.78
N ALA A 410 -19.62 -14.68 8.68
CA ALA A 410 -19.60 -15.70 9.73
C ALA A 410 -20.75 -15.49 10.73
N ALA A 411 -20.92 -14.27 11.24
CA ALA A 411 -21.96 -13.95 12.21
C ALA A 411 -23.39 -14.23 11.69
N ALA A 412 -23.60 -14.08 10.38
CA ALA A 412 -24.87 -14.39 9.73
C ALA A 412 -25.01 -15.87 9.29
N GLY A 413 -23.99 -16.71 9.49
CA GLY A 413 -24.00 -18.11 9.11
C GLY A 413 -24.08 -18.36 7.60
N LEU A 414 -23.67 -17.39 6.77
CA LEU A 414 -23.74 -17.48 5.31
C LEU A 414 -22.70 -18.45 4.72
N VAL A 415 -21.58 -18.60 5.44
CA VAL A 415 -20.49 -19.54 5.16
C VAL A 415 -20.04 -20.11 6.51
N PRO A 416 -19.75 -21.42 6.63
CA PRO A 416 -19.22 -22.01 7.86
C PRO A 416 -18.00 -21.26 8.41
N ASP A 417 -17.92 -21.12 9.73
CA ASP A 417 -16.87 -20.35 10.42
C ASP A 417 -15.44 -20.83 10.09
N ASP A 418 -15.25 -22.13 9.92
CA ASP A 418 -13.96 -22.72 9.53
C ASP A 418 -13.57 -22.31 8.10
N GLU A 419 -14.53 -22.29 7.18
CA GLU A 419 -14.32 -21.83 5.80
C GLU A 419 -14.05 -20.31 5.74
N VAL A 420 -14.73 -19.50 6.57
CA VAL A 420 -14.43 -18.06 6.72
C VAL A 420 -13.01 -17.88 7.26
N GLY A 421 -12.59 -18.69 8.24
CA GLY A 421 -11.23 -18.73 8.76
C GLY A 421 -10.18 -18.99 7.67
N LEU A 422 -10.46 -19.90 6.73
CA LEU A 422 -9.59 -20.17 5.59
C LEU A 422 -9.47 -18.97 4.64
N LEU A 423 -10.58 -18.29 4.34
CA LEU A 423 -10.59 -17.09 3.50
C LEU A 423 -9.80 -15.94 4.15
N ARG A 424 -10.02 -15.70 5.45
CA ARG A 424 -9.28 -14.71 6.25
C ARG A 424 -7.79 -15.00 6.25
N GLN A 425 -7.40 -16.25 6.52
CA GLN A 425 -5.99 -16.64 6.54
C GLN A 425 -5.33 -16.41 5.18
N ALA A 426 -6.01 -16.75 4.08
CA ALA A 426 -5.49 -16.54 2.74
C ALA A 426 -5.33 -15.06 2.39
N TRP A 427 -6.32 -14.21 2.71
CA TRP A 427 -6.23 -12.78 2.45
C TRP A 427 -5.07 -12.12 3.22
N LEU A 428 -4.92 -12.44 4.51
CA LEU A 428 -3.82 -11.94 5.33
C LEU A 428 -2.46 -12.42 4.81
N THR A 429 -2.35 -13.71 4.48
CA THR A 429 -1.11 -14.32 3.97
C THR A 429 -0.72 -13.72 2.62
N ALA A 430 -1.66 -13.57 1.70
CA ALA A 430 -1.42 -12.97 0.39
C ALA A 430 -1.08 -11.49 0.48
N THR A 431 -1.69 -10.74 1.41
CA THR A 431 -1.34 -9.33 1.63
C THR A 431 0.08 -9.19 2.20
N ARG A 432 0.46 -10.00 3.21
CA ARG A 432 1.82 -10.02 3.75
C ARG A 432 2.85 -10.36 2.66
N ALA A 433 2.61 -11.43 1.91
CA ALA A 433 3.48 -11.86 0.81
C ALA A 433 3.66 -10.76 -0.24
N ARG A 434 2.57 -10.10 -0.66
CA ARG A 434 2.61 -9.01 -1.63
C ARG A 434 3.37 -7.78 -1.10
N ASN A 435 3.17 -7.41 0.16
CA ASN A 435 3.93 -6.31 0.79
C ASN A 435 5.42 -6.64 0.89
N ALA A 436 5.76 -7.84 1.36
CA ALA A 436 7.13 -8.32 1.46
C ALA A 436 7.87 -8.31 0.11
N LEU A 437 7.20 -8.70 -0.98
CA LEU A 437 7.73 -8.61 -2.34
C LEU A 437 8.15 -7.18 -2.71
N VAL A 438 7.32 -6.17 -2.39
CA VAL A 438 7.65 -4.76 -2.64
C VAL A 438 8.82 -4.33 -1.77
N LEU A 439 8.81 -4.67 -0.48
CA LEU A 439 9.85 -4.28 0.46
C LEU A 439 11.22 -4.86 0.06
N VAL A 440 11.28 -6.12 -0.36
CA VAL A 440 12.52 -6.82 -0.75
C VAL A 440 13.01 -6.40 -2.14
N ARG A 441 12.12 -6.12 -3.09
CA ARG A 441 12.51 -5.80 -4.47
C ARG A 441 12.62 -4.31 -4.76
N GLY A 442 11.95 -3.47 -3.98
CA GLY A 442 11.91 -2.01 -4.14
C GLY A 442 10.93 -1.55 -5.21
N LYS A 443 10.17 -2.48 -5.80
CA LYS A 443 9.20 -2.22 -6.86
C LYS A 443 8.02 -3.20 -6.77
N PRO A 444 6.83 -2.80 -7.24
CA PRO A 444 5.67 -3.68 -7.30
C PRO A 444 5.93 -4.96 -8.11
N THR A 445 5.55 -6.09 -7.52
CA THR A 445 5.43 -7.39 -8.20
C THR A 445 4.44 -8.24 -7.43
N ASP A 446 3.72 -9.10 -8.14
CA ASP A 446 2.68 -9.93 -7.57
C ASP A 446 3.02 -11.42 -7.59
N GLN A 447 4.27 -11.82 -7.89
CA GLN A 447 4.64 -13.25 -7.95
C GLN A 447 5.78 -13.57 -6.98
N LEU A 448 5.57 -14.61 -6.17
CA LEU A 448 6.61 -15.15 -5.29
C LEU A 448 7.75 -15.76 -6.12
N PRO A 449 9.02 -15.51 -5.75
CA PRO A 449 10.17 -16.10 -6.42
C PRO A 449 10.26 -17.61 -6.13
N GLY A 450 11.00 -18.33 -6.98
CA GLY A 450 11.37 -19.71 -6.68
C GLY A 450 12.36 -19.83 -5.50
N PRO A 451 12.68 -21.06 -5.08
CA PRO A 451 13.59 -21.31 -3.95
C PRO A 451 14.93 -20.58 -4.07
N GLY A 452 15.41 -20.03 -2.96
CA GLY A 452 16.68 -19.32 -2.87
C GLY A 452 16.61 -18.06 -2.00
N ARG A 453 17.69 -17.29 -1.96
CA ARG A 453 17.82 -16.10 -1.09
C ARG A 453 16.72 -15.08 -1.25
N GLN A 454 16.22 -14.88 -2.47
CA GLN A 454 15.14 -13.92 -2.69
C GLN A 454 13.84 -14.37 -2.01
N LEU A 455 13.53 -15.67 -2.02
CA LEU A 455 12.38 -16.22 -1.31
C LEU A 455 12.57 -16.14 0.21
N ASN A 456 13.77 -16.44 0.70
CA ASN A 456 14.11 -16.29 2.13
C ASN A 456 13.94 -14.83 2.58
N ALA A 457 14.42 -13.87 1.78
CA ALA A 457 14.23 -12.45 2.07
C ALA A 457 12.74 -12.05 2.11
N VAL A 458 11.92 -12.61 1.22
CA VAL A 458 10.46 -12.41 1.23
C VAL A 458 9.82 -13.05 2.47
N ALA A 459 10.27 -14.23 2.90
CA ALA A 459 9.77 -14.88 4.11
C ALA A 459 10.10 -14.05 5.37
N VAL A 460 11.36 -13.61 5.51
CA VAL A 460 11.80 -12.70 6.58
C VAL A 460 10.96 -11.42 6.58
N ALA A 461 10.82 -10.77 5.43
CA ALA A 461 10.05 -9.54 5.30
C ALA A 461 8.55 -9.72 5.55
N ALA A 462 8.01 -10.93 5.36
CA ALA A 462 6.63 -11.29 5.67
C ALA A 462 6.42 -11.67 7.14
N GLY A 463 7.48 -11.67 7.96
CA GLY A 463 7.45 -12.05 9.37
C GLY A 463 7.36 -13.55 9.61
N TRP A 464 7.89 -14.37 8.68
CA TRP A 464 7.93 -15.82 8.86
C TRP A 464 8.89 -16.21 10.00
N HIS A 465 8.46 -17.09 10.91
CA HIS A 465 9.07 -17.23 12.24
C HIS A 465 10.49 -17.83 12.26
N ASN A 466 10.92 -18.53 11.22
CA ASN A 466 12.23 -19.18 11.13
C ASN A 466 13.00 -18.80 9.87
N ASP A 467 12.56 -17.76 9.16
CA ASP A 467 13.23 -17.23 7.96
C ASP A 467 13.37 -18.20 6.78
N ASP A 468 12.77 -19.41 6.86
CA ASP A 468 12.81 -20.42 5.81
C ASP A 468 11.83 -20.09 4.68
N GLY A 469 12.37 -19.73 3.52
CA GLY A 469 11.60 -19.41 2.34
C GLY A 469 10.79 -20.59 1.78
N GLY A 470 11.30 -21.82 1.91
CA GLY A 470 10.63 -23.04 1.48
C GLY A 470 9.38 -23.31 2.30
N GLU A 471 9.49 -23.28 3.63
CA GLU A 471 8.34 -23.45 4.52
C GLU A 471 7.30 -22.34 4.34
N PHE A 472 7.76 -21.09 4.17
CA PHE A 472 6.87 -19.97 3.87
C PHE A 472 6.07 -20.20 2.58
N LEU A 473 6.73 -20.66 1.51
CA LEU A 473 6.09 -20.94 0.23
C LEU A 473 5.11 -22.11 0.33
N ASP A 474 5.50 -23.19 1.02
CA ASP A 474 4.62 -24.34 1.23
C ASP A 474 3.38 -23.95 2.04
N ASN A 475 3.54 -23.12 3.07
CA ASN A 475 2.44 -22.55 3.82
C ASN A 475 1.54 -21.69 2.93
N TYR A 476 2.13 -20.80 2.12
CA TYR A 476 1.40 -19.95 1.17
C TYR A 476 0.54 -20.81 0.23
N LEU A 477 1.14 -21.80 -0.44
CA LEU A 477 0.46 -22.71 -1.37
C LEU A 477 -0.64 -23.52 -0.69
N ARG A 478 -0.39 -23.99 0.54
CA ARG A 478 -1.38 -24.74 1.34
C ARG A 478 -2.60 -23.88 1.66
N VAL A 479 -2.38 -22.66 2.16
CA VAL A 479 -3.45 -21.75 2.58
C VAL A 479 -4.30 -21.31 1.37
N THR A 480 -3.66 -20.86 0.28
CA THR A 480 -4.39 -20.41 -0.92
C THR A 480 -5.13 -21.54 -1.61
N ARG A 481 -4.56 -22.76 -1.65
CA ARG A 481 -5.26 -23.96 -2.14
C ARG A 481 -6.54 -24.25 -1.35
N ARG A 482 -6.50 -24.15 -0.03
CA ARG A 482 -7.67 -24.38 0.86
C ARG A 482 -8.72 -23.30 0.65
N ALA A 483 -8.33 -22.03 0.62
CA ALA A 483 -9.24 -20.93 0.32
C ALA A 483 -9.88 -21.07 -1.06
N LYS A 484 -9.15 -21.53 -2.09
CA LYS A 484 -9.73 -21.78 -3.41
C LYS A 484 -10.86 -22.81 -3.37
N ALA A 485 -10.80 -23.81 -2.50
CA ALA A 485 -11.90 -24.78 -2.36
C ALA A 485 -13.19 -24.09 -1.89
N VAL A 486 -13.07 -23.18 -0.92
CA VAL A 486 -14.19 -22.35 -0.45
C VAL A 486 -14.70 -21.43 -1.55
N VAL A 487 -13.79 -20.76 -2.27
CA VAL A 487 -14.13 -19.90 -3.42
C VAL A 487 -14.96 -20.67 -4.44
N ARG A 488 -14.53 -21.88 -4.83
CA ARG A 488 -15.26 -22.73 -5.78
C ARG A 488 -16.66 -23.09 -5.29
N LYS A 489 -16.79 -23.46 -4.01
CA LYS A 489 -18.09 -23.74 -3.37
C LYS A 489 -19.03 -22.54 -3.44
N VAL A 490 -18.57 -21.33 -3.11
CA VAL A 490 -19.39 -20.11 -3.14
C VAL A 490 -19.77 -19.69 -4.57
N PHE A 491 -18.84 -19.85 -5.52
CA PHE A 491 -19.09 -19.57 -6.93
C PHE A 491 -19.89 -20.67 -7.65
N GLY A 492 -20.08 -21.84 -7.02
CA GLY A 492 -20.82 -22.98 -7.60
C GLY A 492 -20.10 -23.62 -8.79
N SER A 493 -18.76 -23.68 -8.74
CA SER A 493 -17.88 -24.14 -9.83
C SER A 493 -17.14 -25.43 -9.51
#